data_AF-B9FER4-F1
#
_entry.id   AF-B9FER4-F1
#
_cell.length_a   1.000
_cell.length_b   1.000
_cell.length_c   1.000
_cell.angle_alpha   90.00
_cell.angle_beta   90.00
_cell.angle_gamma   90.00
#
_symmetry.space_group_name_H-M   'P 1'
#
loop_
_entity.id
_entity.type
_entity.pdbx_description
1 polymer ?
#
loop_
_entity_poly.entity_id
_entity_poly.type
_entity_poly.pdbx_seq_one_letter_code
_entity_poly.pdbx_strand_id
1 'polypeptide(L)'
;MSPATRSTSPAEAYRLSDTENKFIIVGCYTVAYITVGDREDMRYASACSAFCGPKGNNLTSLMDGACSGTGCCEATITEGHTSYNTMFDPDYNTTQIYNVSSCSYAVLMESSRFSFRRSYVMNSSQFIDTNGGRVPMVVDWAVQNASNCVEAQKDHDSYACISSNSVCVNSSSGPGYICNCTHGYQGNPYLLHGCQGEYVKFL
;
A
#
# COMPACT_ATOMS: atom_id res chain seq x y z
N MET A 1 -35.87 19.04 9.31
CA MET A 1 -34.41 18.81 9.42
C MET A 1 -34.01 17.98 8.22
N SER A 2 -33.31 18.55 7.25
CA SER A 2 -32.80 17.77 6.12
C SER A 2 -31.64 16.89 6.60
N PRO A 3 -31.56 15.62 6.17
CA PRO A 3 -30.42 14.77 6.49
C PRO A 3 -29.16 15.40 5.91
N ALA A 4 -28.14 15.58 6.74
CA ALA A 4 -26.83 16.02 6.31
C ALA A 4 -26.26 14.94 5.38
N THR A 5 -26.26 15.21 4.08
CA THR A 5 -25.59 14.35 3.10
C THR A 5 -24.09 14.41 3.42
N ARG A 6 -23.55 13.37 4.07
CA ARG A 6 -22.10 13.23 4.27
C ARG A 6 -21.48 12.98 2.90
N SER A 7 -21.05 14.04 2.25
CA SER A 7 -20.19 13.97 1.07
C SER A 7 -18.83 13.43 1.52
N THR A 8 -18.60 12.13 1.38
CA THR A 8 -17.27 11.52 1.60
C THR A 8 -16.30 12.05 0.54
N SER A 9 -15.13 12.53 0.96
CA SER A 9 -14.12 12.92 -0.01
C SER A 9 -13.55 11.67 -0.71
N PRO A 10 -13.13 11.74 -1.99
CA PRO A 10 -12.52 10.59 -2.66
C PRO A 10 -11.32 10.03 -1.90
N ALA A 11 -10.56 10.89 -1.20
CA ALA A 11 -9.40 10.51 -0.41
C ALA A 11 -9.75 9.62 0.78
N GLU A 12 -10.93 9.79 1.38
CA GLU A 12 -11.37 8.94 2.49
C GLU A 12 -11.69 7.53 2.01
N ALA A 13 -12.16 7.38 0.76
CA ALA A 13 -12.56 6.09 0.20
C ALA A 13 -11.39 5.11 -0.01
N TYR A 14 -10.16 5.60 -0.09
CA TYR A 14 -8.96 4.79 -0.36
C TYR A 14 -8.06 4.67 0.87
N ARG A 15 -7.47 3.49 1.04
CA ARG A 15 -6.45 3.19 2.05
C ARG A 15 -5.28 2.43 1.44
N LEU A 16 -4.12 2.59 2.03
CA LEU A 16 -2.91 1.86 1.64
C LEU A 16 -3.12 0.38 1.98
N SER A 17 -3.00 -0.50 0.99
CA SER A 17 -3.10 -1.95 1.23
C SER A 17 -1.89 -2.43 2.02
N ASP A 18 -2.08 -2.96 3.21
CA ASP A 18 -1.02 -3.42 4.10
C ASP A 18 -0.51 -4.82 3.76
N THR A 19 -1.31 -5.59 3.03
CA THR A 19 -0.96 -6.94 2.56
C THR A 19 -0.19 -6.92 1.25
N GLU A 20 -0.51 -5.98 0.35
CA GLU A 20 0.11 -5.91 -0.97
C GLU A 20 1.33 -4.97 -0.99
N ASN A 21 1.33 -3.90 -0.19
CA ASN A 21 2.46 -2.98 -0.14
C ASN A 21 3.47 -3.31 0.96
N LYS A 22 4.74 -3.02 0.68
CA LYS A 22 5.80 -2.97 1.69
C LYS A 22 6.54 -1.65 1.65
N PHE A 23 6.94 -1.16 2.82
CA PHE A 23 7.91 -0.09 2.92
C PHE A 23 9.29 -0.67 2.63
N ILE A 24 9.94 -0.19 1.57
CA ILE A 24 11.21 -0.71 1.09
C ILE A 24 12.22 0.42 1.06
N ILE A 25 13.43 0.11 1.53
CA ILE A 25 14.58 0.98 1.37
C ILE A 25 15.66 0.29 0.57
N VAL A 26 16.39 1.07 -0.21
CA VAL A 26 17.54 0.62 -1.00
C VAL A 26 18.70 1.59 -0.78
N GLY A 27 19.88 1.04 -0.48
CA GLY A 27 21.08 1.83 -0.22
C GLY A 27 22.02 1.14 0.75
N CYS A 28 23.13 1.79 1.07
CA CYS A 28 24.06 1.36 2.09
C CYS A 28 24.10 2.35 3.25
N TYR A 29 24.34 1.84 4.47
CA TYR A 29 24.50 2.65 5.67
C TYR A 29 23.37 3.67 5.84
N THR A 30 22.12 3.18 5.73
CA THR A 30 20.95 4.04 5.73
C THR A 30 19.87 3.44 6.61
N VAL A 31 19.19 4.30 7.35
CA VAL A 31 17.97 3.99 8.09
C VAL A 31 16.90 4.95 7.60
N ALA A 32 15.70 4.44 7.35
CA ALA A 32 14.57 5.28 7.03
C ALA A 32 13.32 4.82 7.78
N TYR A 33 12.45 5.79 7.99
CA TYR A 33 11.18 5.65 8.70
C TYR A 33 10.04 5.85 7.73
N ILE A 34 8.97 5.09 7.95
CA ILE A 34 7.63 5.38 7.45
C ILE A 34 6.75 5.71 8.64
N THR A 35 6.01 6.82 8.56
CA THR A 35 5.18 7.32 9.67
C THR A 35 3.81 7.74 9.19
N VAL A 36 2.80 7.64 10.06
CA VAL A 36 1.43 8.12 9.82
C VAL A 36 1.03 9.08 10.90
N GLY A 37 0.40 10.18 10.49
CA GLY A 37 0.14 11.34 11.33
C GLY A 37 1.28 12.37 11.26
N ASP A 38 1.20 13.34 12.16
CA ASP A 38 2.14 14.44 12.26
C ASP A 38 3.05 14.28 13.49
N ARG A 39 4.04 15.17 13.65
CA ARG A 39 5.01 15.10 14.75
C ARG A 39 4.37 15.13 16.15
N GLU A 40 3.20 15.77 16.30
CA GLU A 40 2.49 15.87 17.57
C GLU A 40 1.53 14.69 17.84
N ASP A 41 1.08 14.00 16.79
CA ASP A 41 0.13 12.88 16.86
C ASP A 41 0.56 11.77 15.89
N MET A 42 1.73 11.17 16.20
CA MET A 42 2.27 10.04 15.46
C MET A 42 1.54 8.77 15.89
N ARG A 43 0.70 8.25 15.00
CA ARG A 43 -0.16 7.09 15.29
C ARG A 43 0.50 5.78 14.93
N TYR A 44 1.42 5.83 13.97
CA TYR A 44 2.17 4.67 13.51
C TYR A 44 3.55 5.10 13.02
N ALA A 45 4.54 4.27 13.32
CA ALA A 45 5.88 4.36 12.76
C ALA A 45 6.45 2.96 12.55
N SER A 46 7.18 2.80 11.47
CA SER A 46 8.04 1.65 11.23
C SER A 46 9.35 2.13 10.63
N ALA A 47 10.37 1.28 10.72
CA ALA A 47 11.71 1.61 10.29
C ALA A 47 12.33 0.43 9.53
N CYS A 48 13.21 0.74 8.60
CA CYS A 48 14.05 -0.23 7.94
C CYS A 48 15.49 0.27 7.91
N SER A 49 16.45 -0.65 7.89
CA SER A 49 17.88 -0.33 7.81
C SER A 49 18.59 -1.21 6.79
N ALA A 50 19.47 -0.62 5.98
CA ALA A 50 20.19 -1.32 4.92
C ALA A 50 21.69 -1.01 4.97
N PHE A 51 22.51 -2.06 4.96
CA PHE A 51 23.97 -1.98 5.06
C PHE A 51 24.65 -2.81 3.98
N CYS A 52 25.88 -2.47 3.62
CA CYS A 52 26.68 -3.19 2.62
C CYS A 52 28.03 -3.56 3.22
N GLY A 53 28.01 -4.37 4.29
CA GLY A 53 29.19 -4.72 5.07
C GLY A 53 29.51 -3.75 6.23
N PRO A 54 30.57 -4.03 7.01
CA PRO A 54 30.78 -3.42 8.33
C PRO A 54 30.90 -1.90 8.35
N LYS A 55 31.41 -1.31 7.26
CA LYS A 55 31.54 0.14 7.07
C LYS A 55 30.59 0.69 6.00
N GLY A 56 29.66 -0.13 5.50
CA GLY A 56 28.72 0.25 4.43
C GLY A 56 29.32 0.38 3.02
N ASN A 57 30.62 0.14 2.83
CA ASN A 57 31.32 0.33 1.55
C ASN A 57 31.72 -0.99 0.84
N ASN A 58 31.26 -2.15 1.32
CA ASN A 58 31.59 -3.45 0.77
C ASN A 58 30.37 -4.11 0.10
N LEU A 59 30.34 -4.10 -1.22
CA LEU A 59 29.21 -4.61 -1.99
C LEU A 59 29.24 -6.12 -2.28
N THR A 60 30.29 -6.84 -1.85
CA THR A 60 30.41 -8.27 -2.16
C THR A 60 29.33 -9.13 -1.50
N SER A 61 28.71 -8.64 -0.41
CA SER A 61 27.62 -9.32 0.28
C SER A 61 26.24 -9.08 -0.33
N LEU A 62 26.12 -8.17 -1.32
CA LEU A 62 24.83 -7.93 -1.94
C LEU A 62 24.42 -9.13 -2.79
N MET A 63 23.15 -9.49 -2.76
CA MET A 63 22.57 -10.57 -3.56
C MET A 63 21.30 -10.08 -4.25
N ASP A 64 21.21 -10.25 -5.56
CA ASP A 64 20.00 -9.95 -6.30
C ASP A 64 18.82 -10.77 -5.74
N GLY A 65 17.64 -10.16 -5.61
CA GLY A 65 16.44 -10.74 -5.02
C GLY A 65 16.39 -10.73 -3.48
N ALA A 66 17.51 -10.52 -2.78
CA ALA A 66 17.51 -10.45 -1.31
C ALA A 66 17.19 -9.03 -0.81
N CYS A 67 16.32 -8.90 0.20
CA CYS A 67 15.96 -7.61 0.78
C CYS A 67 15.71 -7.69 2.30
N SER A 68 16.72 -8.12 3.05
CA SER A 68 16.60 -8.37 4.50
C SER A 68 17.70 -7.69 5.32
N GLY A 69 18.06 -6.46 4.95
CA GLY A 69 19.02 -5.60 5.64
C GLY A 69 20.36 -5.41 4.92
N THR A 70 20.63 -6.17 3.86
CA THR A 70 21.89 -6.08 3.09
C THR A 70 21.66 -5.38 1.75
N GLY A 71 21.97 -4.07 1.67
CA GLY A 71 21.69 -3.20 0.52
C GLY A 71 20.20 -2.87 0.28
N CYS A 72 19.31 -3.68 0.85
CA CYS A 72 17.87 -3.53 0.78
C CYS A 72 17.23 -4.05 2.05
N CYS A 73 16.18 -3.39 2.50
CA CYS A 73 15.35 -3.82 3.62
C CYS A 73 13.89 -3.53 3.30
N GLU A 74 13.01 -4.46 3.65
CA GLU A 74 11.57 -4.28 3.58
C GLU A 74 10.92 -4.41 4.96
N ALA A 75 9.86 -3.63 5.19
CA ALA A 75 9.04 -3.67 6.39
C ALA A 75 7.56 -3.66 6.00
N THR A 76 6.75 -4.41 6.74
CA THR A 76 5.29 -4.39 6.59
C THR A 76 4.71 -3.11 7.18
N ILE A 77 3.66 -2.58 6.56
CA ILE A 77 2.82 -1.55 7.17
C ILE A 77 1.65 -2.20 7.93
N THR A 78 0.95 -1.42 8.76
CA THR A 78 -0.32 -1.86 9.37
C THR A 78 -1.50 -1.35 8.55
N GLU A 79 -2.65 -1.99 8.68
CA GLU A 79 -3.91 -1.59 8.04
C GLU A 79 -4.40 -0.19 8.48
N GLY A 80 -5.36 0.36 7.73
CA GLY A 80 -6.14 1.54 8.13
C GLY A 80 -5.61 2.90 7.63
N HIS A 81 -4.39 2.95 7.11
CA HIS A 81 -3.72 4.21 6.77
C HIS A 81 -4.17 4.77 5.41
N THR A 82 -4.54 6.04 5.35
CA THR A 82 -4.90 6.76 4.11
C THR A 82 -3.73 7.52 3.49
N SER A 83 -2.70 7.80 4.28
CA SER A 83 -1.52 8.57 3.90
C SER A 83 -0.33 8.16 4.74
N TYR A 84 0.86 8.50 4.29
CA TYR A 84 2.11 8.21 4.98
C TYR A 84 3.14 9.30 4.68
N ASN A 85 4.13 9.41 5.54
CA ASN A 85 5.35 10.18 5.34
C ASN A 85 6.56 9.26 5.40
N THR A 86 7.64 9.62 4.71
CA THR A 86 8.92 8.91 4.79
C THR A 86 10.05 9.87 5.13
N MET A 87 10.99 9.44 5.95
CA MET A 87 12.15 10.24 6.35
C MET A 87 13.38 9.36 6.52
N PHE A 88 14.53 9.83 6.06
CA PHE A 88 15.81 9.20 6.38
C PHE A 88 16.34 9.69 7.73
N ASP A 89 16.95 8.77 8.47
CA ASP A 89 17.65 9.11 9.71
C ASP A 89 18.89 9.97 9.39
N PRO A 90 18.96 11.22 9.86
CA PRO A 90 20.11 12.09 9.61
C PRO A 90 21.41 11.59 10.25
N ASP A 91 21.35 10.74 11.29
CA ASP A 91 22.54 10.21 11.96
C ASP A 91 23.32 9.22 11.08
N TYR A 92 22.69 8.72 10.01
CA TYR A 92 23.30 7.84 9.02
C TYR A 92 23.76 8.57 7.75
N ASN A 93 23.63 9.90 7.71
CA ASN A 93 24.14 10.70 6.60
C ASN A 93 25.69 10.71 6.60
N THR A 94 26.31 10.19 5.54
CA THR A 94 27.77 10.12 5.45
C THR A 94 28.27 10.21 4.02
N THR A 95 29.42 10.86 3.84
CA THR A 95 30.14 10.92 2.56
C THR A 95 31.11 9.75 2.37
N GLN A 96 31.34 8.94 3.41
CA GLN A 96 32.34 7.86 3.38
C GLN A 96 31.99 6.73 2.39
N ILE A 97 30.70 6.59 2.06
CA ILE A 97 30.20 5.57 1.13
C ILE A 97 29.87 6.15 -0.26
N TYR A 98 30.13 7.43 -0.52
CA TYR A 98 29.70 8.10 -1.76
C TYR A 98 30.21 7.41 -3.03
N ASN A 99 31.42 6.84 -2.99
CA ASN A 99 32.01 6.10 -4.11
C ASN A 99 31.38 4.72 -4.35
N VAL A 100 30.51 4.26 -3.46
CA VAL A 100 29.95 2.91 -3.42
C VAL A 100 28.43 2.91 -3.53
N SER A 101 27.78 3.81 -2.80
CA SER A 101 26.33 4.07 -2.81
C SER A 101 26.12 5.54 -2.48
N SER A 102 25.98 6.38 -3.50
CA SER A 102 25.81 7.83 -3.33
C SER A 102 24.38 8.26 -3.00
N CYS A 103 23.39 7.40 -3.26
CA CYS A 103 21.98 7.68 -3.01
C CYS A 103 21.33 6.54 -2.24
N SER A 104 20.36 6.90 -1.41
CA SER A 104 19.46 5.97 -0.72
C SER A 104 18.03 6.27 -1.11
N TYR A 105 17.21 5.24 -1.19
CA TYR A 105 15.82 5.29 -1.62
C TYR A 105 14.91 4.71 -0.56
N ALA A 106 13.74 5.33 -0.39
CA ALA A 106 12.70 4.88 0.51
C ALA A 106 11.36 4.99 -0.23
N VAL A 107 10.63 3.89 -0.34
CA VAL A 107 9.37 3.82 -1.09
C VAL A 107 8.37 2.94 -0.36
N LEU A 108 7.09 3.22 -0.56
CA LEU A 108 6.01 2.27 -0.28
C LEU A 108 5.50 1.77 -1.62
N MET A 109 5.57 0.46 -1.88
CA MET A 109 5.20 -0.08 -3.19
C MET A 109 4.65 -1.51 -3.12
N GLU A 110 3.93 -1.91 -4.17
CA GLU A 110 3.44 -3.28 -4.39
C GLU A 110 4.60 -4.26 -4.33
N SER A 111 4.62 -5.08 -3.28
CA SER A 111 5.75 -5.95 -2.95
C SER A 111 6.00 -7.03 -4.00
N SER A 112 4.95 -7.51 -4.67
CA SER A 112 5.04 -8.50 -5.75
C SER A 112 5.76 -7.98 -7.00
N ARG A 113 5.85 -6.66 -7.16
CA ARG A 113 6.50 -5.98 -8.30
C ARG A 113 7.94 -5.60 -8.03
N PHE A 114 8.41 -5.75 -6.80
CA PHE A 114 9.75 -5.39 -6.41
C PHE A 114 10.66 -6.62 -6.34
N SER A 115 11.82 -6.52 -6.98
CA SER A 115 12.92 -7.45 -6.79
C SER A 115 14.21 -6.65 -6.70
N PHE A 116 14.92 -6.80 -5.59
CA PHE A 116 16.15 -6.06 -5.36
C PHE A 116 17.20 -6.42 -6.42
N ARG A 117 17.85 -5.39 -6.97
CA ARG A 117 19.01 -5.53 -7.84
C ARG A 117 20.17 -4.78 -7.21
N ARG A 118 21.35 -5.40 -7.18
CA ARG A 118 22.59 -4.78 -6.70
C ARG A 118 22.89 -3.46 -7.40
N SER A 119 22.51 -3.38 -8.67
CA SER A 119 22.66 -2.17 -9.48
C SER A 119 21.84 -0.99 -8.98
N TYR A 120 20.78 -1.17 -8.17
CA TYR A 120 20.08 -0.06 -7.52
C TYR A 120 20.92 0.64 -6.44
N VAL A 121 21.90 -0.06 -5.86
CA VAL A 121 22.88 0.50 -4.92
C VAL A 121 24.11 1.01 -5.67
N MET A 122 24.63 0.21 -6.60
CA MET A 122 25.87 0.51 -7.34
C MET A 122 25.70 1.66 -8.34
N ASN A 123 24.55 1.72 -9.01
CA ASN A 123 24.22 2.76 -9.96
C ASN A 123 23.19 3.69 -9.30
N SER A 124 23.67 4.89 -8.97
CA SER A 124 22.91 5.86 -8.20
C SER A 124 21.67 6.39 -8.88
N SER A 125 21.43 6.17 -10.17
CA SER A 125 20.19 6.65 -10.83
C SER A 125 19.26 5.52 -11.22
N GLN A 126 19.75 4.27 -11.34
CA GLN A 126 18.98 3.19 -11.95
C GLN A 126 17.63 2.94 -11.25
N PHE A 127 17.58 3.00 -9.91
CA PHE A 127 16.33 2.81 -9.18
C PHE A 127 15.26 3.85 -9.59
N ILE A 128 15.66 5.13 -9.71
CA ILE A 128 14.78 6.19 -10.21
C ILE A 128 14.48 5.97 -11.70
N ASP A 129 15.49 5.70 -12.52
CA ASP A 129 15.37 5.67 -13.97
C ASP A 129 14.45 4.55 -14.48
N THR A 130 14.40 3.41 -13.77
CA THR A 130 13.66 2.20 -14.20
C THR A 130 12.18 2.50 -14.50
N ASN A 131 11.56 3.42 -13.75
CA ASN A 131 10.15 3.80 -13.90
C ASN A 131 9.92 5.33 -13.85
N GLY A 132 10.96 6.13 -14.15
CA GLY A 132 10.87 7.60 -14.13
C GLY A 132 10.51 8.17 -12.75
N GLY A 133 11.07 7.59 -11.68
CA GLY A 133 10.88 8.00 -10.29
C GLY A 133 9.55 7.57 -9.68
N ARG A 134 8.81 6.67 -10.33
CA ARG A 134 7.51 6.16 -9.86
C ARG A 134 7.60 4.68 -9.50
N VAL A 135 6.77 4.27 -8.55
CA VAL A 135 6.60 2.88 -8.15
C VAL A 135 5.11 2.52 -8.11
N PRO A 136 4.71 1.29 -8.47
CA PRO A 136 3.33 0.84 -8.30
C PRO A 136 2.99 0.75 -6.81
N MET A 137 1.81 1.19 -6.43
CA MET A 137 1.28 1.11 -5.07
C MET A 137 -0.17 0.63 -5.15
N VAL A 138 -0.56 -0.26 -4.24
CA VAL A 138 -1.92 -0.80 -4.16
C VAL A 138 -2.72 -0.02 -3.12
N VAL A 139 -3.93 0.40 -3.49
CA VAL A 139 -4.88 0.97 -2.54
C VAL A 139 -6.12 0.11 -2.46
N ASP A 140 -6.55 -0.17 -1.25
CA ASP A 140 -7.85 -0.75 -0.99
C ASP A 140 -8.89 0.36 -0.99
N TRP A 141 -10.08 0.05 -1.48
CA TRP A 141 -11.18 1.00 -1.53
C TRP A 141 -12.41 0.43 -0.83
N ALA A 142 -13.21 1.32 -0.24
CA ALA A 142 -14.47 0.95 0.38
C ALA A 142 -15.50 2.08 0.23
N VAL A 143 -16.77 1.71 0.16
CA VAL A 143 -17.87 2.66 0.27
C VAL A 143 -17.99 3.10 1.74
N GLN A 144 -18.02 4.42 1.98
CA GLN A 144 -17.91 4.99 3.34
C GLN A 144 -19.07 5.91 3.74
N ASN A 145 -20.19 5.86 3.04
CA ASN A 145 -21.43 6.47 3.54
C ASN A 145 -21.92 5.79 4.84
N ALA A 146 -21.47 4.57 5.11
CA ALA A 146 -21.71 3.82 6.34
C ALA A 146 -20.42 3.11 6.80
N SER A 147 -20.27 2.88 8.11
CA SER A 147 -19.07 2.26 8.68
C SER A 147 -18.99 0.75 8.48
N ASN A 148 -20.12 0.09 8.23
CA ASN A 148 -20.24 -1.34 8.01
C ASN A 148 -21.57 -1.65 7.30
N CYS A 149 -21.76 -2.91 6.91
CA CYS A 149 -22.94 -3.37 6.19
C CYS A 149 -24.25 -3.19 6.96
N VAL A 150 -24.24 -3.36 8.28
CA VAL A 150 -25.45 -3.24 9.11
C VAL A 150 -25.97 -1.81 9.08
N GLU A 151 -25.08 -0.81 9.16
CA GLU A 151 -25.46 0.59 9.01
C GLU A 151 -25.85 0.92 7.56
N ALA A 152 -25.13 0.38 6.58
CA ALA A 152 -25.38 0.65 5.16
C ALA A 152 -26.78 0.21 4.71
N GLN A 153 -27.26 -0.94 5.21
CA GLN A 153 -28.56 -1.50 4.84
C GLN A 153 -29.75 -0.76 5.46
N LYS A 154 -29.53 0.17 6.40
CA LYS A 154 -30.61 0.99 6.99
C LYS A 154 -31.08 2.10 6.05
N ASP A 155 -30.23 2.53 5.12
CA ASP A 155 -30.54 3.59 4.15
C ASP A 155 -30.49 3.01 2.73
N HIS A 156 -31.66 2.56 2.26
CA HIS A 156 -31.79 1.96 0.93
C HIS A 156 -31.48 2.94 -0.21
N ASP A 157 -31.63 4.24 -0.01
CA ASP A 157 -31.41 5.24 -1.07
C ASP A 157 -29.92 5.46 -1.33
N SER A 158 -29.07 5.30 -0.31
CA SER A 158 -27.62 5.44 -0.43
C SER A 158 -26.86 4.10 -0.44
N TYR A 159 -27.55 2.97 -0.26
CA TYR A 159 -26.94 1.64 -0.27
C TYR A 159 -26.37 1.28 -1.65
N ALA A 160 -25.06 1.00 -1.71
CA ALA A 160 -24.36 0.85 -2.99
C ALA A 160 -24.49 -0.54 -3.65
N CYS A 161 -24.87 -1.58 -2.91
CA CYS A 161 -24.98 -2.94 -3.47
C CYS A 161 -26.36 -3.15 -4.09
N ILE A 162 -26.56 -2.56 -5.27
CA ILE A 162 -27.89 -2.45 -5.91
C ILE A 162 -28.25 -3.64 -6.81
N SER A 163 -27.31 -4.55 -7.07
CA SER A 163 -27.60 -5.77 -7.83
C SER A 163 -28.37 -6.79 -6.98
N SER A 164 -29.43 -7.40 -7.53
CA SER A 164 -30.25 -8.39 -6.80
C SER A 164 -29.48 -9.63 -6.35
N ASN A 165 -28.37 -9.97 -7.02
CA ASN A 165 -27.49 -11.07 -6.66
C ASN A 165 -26.16 -10.57 -6.08
N SER A 166 -26.20 -9.47 -5.33
CA SER A 166 -25.05 -8.96 -4.59
C SER A 166 -25.19 -9.16 -3.09
N VAL A 167 -24.06 -9.12 -2.41
CA VAL A 167 -23.95 -9.20 -0.96
C VAL A 167 -23.01 -8.11 -0.47
N CYS A 168 -23.35 -7.53 0.68
CA CYS A 168 -22.47 -6.60 1.39
C CYS A 168 -21.37 -7.36 2.12
N VAL A 169 -20.14 -6.88 2.02
CA VAL A 169 -19.01 -7.39 2.80
C VAL A 169 -18.34 -6.21 3.50
N ASN A 170 -18.15 -6.31 4.82
CA ASN A 170 -17.42 -5.28 5.58
C ASN A 170 -15.99 -5.14 5.02
N SER A 171 -15.51 -3.91 4.92
CA SER A 171 -14.13 -3.67 4.48
C SER A 171 -13.15 -4.24 5.51
N SER A 172 -12.09 -4.89 5.04
CA SER A 172 -10.98 -5.35 5.87
C SER A 172 -10.02 -4.21 6.22
N SER A 173 -9.88 -3.21 5.35
CA SER A 173 -8.85 -2.18 5.48
C SER A 173 -9.28 -0.99 6.33
N GLY A 174 -10.46 -1.02 6.96
CA GLY A 174 -10.99 0.04 7.82
C GLY A 174 -12.51 0.18 7.74
N PRO A 175 -13.07 1.32 8.19
CA PRO A 175 -14.50 1.58 8.09
C PRO A 175 -14.99 1.55 6.64
N GLY A 176 -16.16 0.97 6.42
CA GLY A 176 -16.82 0.90 5.13
C GLY A 176 -17.22 -0.52 4.76
N TYR A 177 -17.71 -0.66 3.54
CA TYR A 177 -18.08 -1.93 2.95
C TYR A 177 -17.77 -1.96 1.45
N ILE A 178 -17.69 -3.18 0.93
CA ILE A 178 -17.68 -3.46 -0.50
C ILE A 178 -18.89 -4.34 -0.85
N CYS A 179 -19.19 -4.41 -2.14
CA CYS A 179 -20.23 -5.25 -2.68
C CYS A 179 -19.56 -6.37 -3.47
N ASN A 180 -19.99 -7.61 -3.23
CA ASN A 180 -19.59 -8.77 -4.02
C ASN A 180 -20.82 -9.38 -4.69
N CYS A 181 -20.63 -10.09 -5.80
CA CYS A 181 -21.67 -10.99 -6.29
C CYS A 181 -21.78 -12.19 -5.35
N THR A 182 -23.00 -12.67 -5.13
CA THR A 182 -23.22 -13.92 -4.39
C THR A 182 -22.60 -15.10 -5.14
N HIS A 183 -22.30 -16.18 -4.42
CA HIS A 183 -21.70 -17.37 -5.00
C HIS A 183 -22.54 -17.90 -6.18
N GLY A 184 -21.88 -18.18 -7.31
CA GLY A 184 -22.53 -18.60 -8.57
C GLY A 184 -22.88 -17.46 -9.52
N TYR A 185 -22.66 -16.20 -9.11
CA TYR A 185 -22.86 -15.01 -9.94
C TYR A 185 -21.55 -14.26 -10.15
N GLN A 186 -21.43 -13.60 -11.30
CA GLN A 186 -20.27 -12.78 -11.67
C GLN A 186 -20.72 -11.45 -12.29
N GLY A 187 -19.84 -10.46 -12.26
CA GLY A 187 -20.07 -9.14 -12.84
C GLY A 187 -19.87 -8.02 -11.82
N ASN A 188 -20.60 -6.91 -11.98
CA ASN A 188 -20.43 -5.72 -11.16
C ASN A 188 -21.61 -5.56 -10.17
N PRO A 189 -21.41 -5.82 -8.87
CA PRO A 189 -22.47 -5.76 -7.87
C PRO A 189 -22.99 -4.34 -7.59
N TYR A 190 -22.27 -3.30 -8.02
CA TYR A 190 -22.64 -1.90 -7.89
C TYR A 190 -23.56 -1.41 -9.02
N LEU A 191 -23.86 -2.26 -10.01
CA LEU A 191 -24.79 -1.96 -11.09
C LEU A 191 -26.08 -2.75 -10.91
N LEU A 192 -27.21 -2.11 -11.21
CA LEU A 192 -28.50 -2.80 -11.21
C LEU A 192 -28.45 -3.97 -12.21
N HIS A 193 -28.82 -5.17 -11.76
CA HIS A 193 -28.69 -6.42 -12.53
C HIS A 193 -27.26 -6.77 -12.98
N GLY A 194 -26.23 -6.21 -12.34
CA GLY A 194 -24.84 -6.40 -12.74
C GLY A 194 -24.22 -7.74 -12.32
N CYS A 195 -24.83 -8.47 -11.38
CA CYS A 195 -24.43 -9.84 -11.02
C CYS A 195 -25.30 -10.86 -11.75
N GLN A 196 -24.72 -11.52 -12.74
CA GLN A 196 -25.40 -12.47 -13.63
C GLN A 196 -24.87 -13.89 -13.37
N GLY A 197 -25.78 -14.87 -13.40
CA GLY A 197 -25.46 -16.28 -13.21
C GLY A 197 -25.47 -17.01 -14.55
N GLU A 198 -24.75 -18.12 -14.64
CA GLU A 198 -24.95 -19.06 -15.73
C GLU A 198 -26.27 -19.78 -15.52
N TYR A 199 -27.23 -19.58 -16.43
CA TYR A 199 -28.40 -20.43 -16.50
C TYR A 199 -27.93 -21.84 -16.85
N VAL A 200 -27.79 -22.71 -15.85
CA VAL A 200 -27.72 -24.15 -16.10
C VAL A 200 -29.09 -24.54 -16.66
N LYS A 201 -29.22 -24.54 -17.98
CA LYS A 201 -30.35 -25.16 -18.66
C LYS A 201 -30.32 -26.63 -18.26
N PHE A 202 -31.21 -27.03 -17.35
CA PHE A 202 -31.60 -28.42 -17.20
C PHE A 202 -32.30 -28.80 -18.52
N LEU A 203 -31.58 -29.54 -19.37
CA LEU A 203 -32.16 -30.32 -20.46
C LEU A 203 -32.80 -31.58 -19.88
#